data_AF-A0A225V413-F1
#
_entry.id   AF-A0A225V413-F1
#
_cell.length_a   1.000
_cell.length_b   1.000
_cell.length_c   1.000
_cell.angle_alpha   90.00
_cell.angle_beta   90.00
_cell.angle_gamma   90.00
#
_symmetry.space_group_name_H-M   'P 1'
#
loop_
_entity.id
_entity.type
_entity.pdbx_description
1 polymer ?
#
loop_
_entity_poly.entity_id
_entity_poly.type
_entity_poly.pdbx_seq_one_letter_code
_entity_poly.pdbx_strand_id
1 'polypeptide(L)'
;ILTYHWSIQSAFDGVLLQTLGINDKPSNEALIEVEFGQEIEIHVTDELSESTCLHWHGMKQLGTQEIDGLSGFSQCAIGPNSSATYHNKPDKTGTFW
;
A
#
# COMPACT_ATOMS: atom_id res chain seq x y z
N ILE A 1 6.02 5.52 6.56
CA ILE A 1 6.11 4.08 6.94
C ILE A 1 4.68 3.57 7.05
N LEU A 2 4.37 2.51 6.32
CA LEU A 2 3.12 1.79 6.31
C LEU A 2 3.40 0.35 6.77
N THR A 3 2.50 -0.21 7.55
CA THR A 3 2.59 -1.56 8.09
C THR A 3 1.26 -2.23 7.84
N TYR A 4 1.28 -3.41 7.20
CA TYR A 4 0.09 -4.24 7.08
C TYR A 4 -0.18 -4.91 8.41
N HIS A 5 -1.40 -4.80 8.91
CA HIS A 5 -1.79 -5.51 10.12
C HIS A 5 -2.81 -6.59 9.81
N TRP A 6 -2.59 -7.72 10.47
CA TRP A 6 -3.60 -8.76 10.54
C TRP A 6 -4.73 -8.33 11.46
N SER A 7 -5.97 -8.66 11.08
CA SER A 7 -7.09 -8.72 12.01
C SER A 7 -7.46 -7.40 12.70
N ILE A 8 -7.56 -6.32 11.94
CA ILE A 8 -8.32 -5.18 12.44
C ILE A 8 -9.82 -5.51 12.44
N GLN A 9 -10.58 -4.85 13.30
CA GLN A 9 -12.04 -4.92 13.27
C GLN A 9 -12.59 -3.69 12.57
N SER A 10 -13.42 -3.91 11.55
CA SER A 10 -14.11 -2.83 10.85
C SER A 10 -15.56 -3.22 10.58
N ALA A 11 -16.43 -2.20 10.53
CA ALA A 11 -17.84 -2.38 10.20
C ALA A 11 -18.19 -1.41 9.07
N PHE A 12 -18.25 -1.91 7.84
CA PHE A 12 -18.59 -1.10 6.66
C PHE A 12 -20.11 -0.93 6.49
N ASP A 13 -20.90 -1.87 6.99
CA ASP A 13 -22.36 -1.92 6.93
C ASP A 13 -23.03 -2.00 8.31
N GLY A 14 -22.26 -1.77 9.38
CA GLY A 14 -22.71 -1.91 10.76
C GLY A 14 -22.50 -3.29 11.37
N VAL A 15 -22.02 -4.28 10.60
CA VAL A 15 -21.60 -5.59 11.12
C VAL A 15 -20.08 -5.62 11.26
N LEU A 16 -19.61 -5.94 12.48
CA LEU A 16 -18.19 -6.05 12.76
C LEU A 16 -17.61 -7.31 12.12
N LEU A 17 -16.64 -7.14 11.24
CA LEU A 17 -15.91 -8.22 10.61
C LEU A 17 -14.40 -8.05 10.85
N GLN A 18 -13.71 -9.19 10.88
CA GLN A 18 -12.26 -9.22 10.85
C GLN A 18 -11.79 -8.91 9.42
N THR A 19 -10.95 -7.90 9.27
CA THR A 19 -10.46 -7.44 7.96
C THR A 19 -8.95 -7.21 7.99
N LEU A 20 -8.37 -7.02 6.82
CA LEU A 20 -6.99 -6.56 6.67
C LEU A 20 -6.93 -5.04 6.84
N GLY A 21 -5.85 -4.56 7.45
CA GLY A 21 -5.65 -3.15 7.76
C GLY A 21 -4.25 -2.66 7.43
N ILE A 22 -4.09 -1.34 7.46
CA ILE A 22 -2.80 -0.65 7.35
C ILE A 22 -2.70 0.29 8.55
N ASN A 23 -1.58 0.24 9.28
CA ASN A 23 -1.31 1.03 10.49
C ASN A 23 -2.49 1.02 11.51
N ASP A 24 -2.92 -0.18 11.94
CA ASP A 24 -4.03 -0.43 12.86
C ASP A 24 -5.40 0.15 12.45
N LYS A 25 -5.56 0.47 11.17
CA LYS A 25 -6.77 1.09 10.62
C LYS A 25 -7.26 0.37 9.37
N PRO A 26 -8.57 0.42 9.07
CA PRO A 26 -9.07 -0.06 7.80
C PRO A 26 -8.46 0.75 6.65
N SER A 27 -8.32 0.11 5.49
CA SER A 27 -7.58 0.68 4.36
C SER A 27 -8.12 2.04 3.91
N ASN A 28 -9.42 2.30 4.05
CA ASN A 28 -10.05 3.59 3.74
C ASN A 28 -9.63 4.74 4.66
N GLU A 29 -8.97 4.45 5.79
CA GLU A 29 -8.47 5.45 6.74
C GLU A 29 -6.94 5.61 6.70
N ALA A 30 -6.23 4.78 5.93
CA ALA A 30 -4.79 4.84 5.75
C ALA A 30 -4.40 5.69 4.52
N LEU A 31 -4.86 6.94 4.50
CA LEU A 31 -4.65 7.85 3.38
C LEU A 31 -3.18 8.29 3.25
N ILE A 32 -2.73 8.40 2.01
CA ILE A 32 -1.43 8.99 1.64
C ILE A 32 -1.72 10.32 0.94
N GLU A 33 -1.46 11.42 1.65
CA GLU A 33 -1.62 12.78 1.13
C GLU A 33 -0.26 13.37 0.75
N VAL A 34 -0.15 13.87 -0.48
CA VAL A 34 1.11 14.32 -1.07
C VAL A 34 0.85 15.54 -1.94
N GLU A 35 1.74 16.53 -1.88
CA GLU A 35 1.64 17.69 -2.76
C GLU A 35 2.27 17.41 -4.14
N PHE A 36 1.68 17.99 -5.18
CA PHE A 36 2.20 17.82 -6.53
C PHE A 36 3.68 18.25 -6.65
N GLY A 37 4.49 17.37 -7.24
CA GLY A 37 5.92 17.59 -7.41
C GLY A 37 6.79 17.05 -6.27
N GLN A 38 6.19 16.65 -5.14
CA GLN A 38 6.91 15.95 -4.08
C GLN A 38 7.23 14.51 -4.50
N GLU A 39 8.40 14.05 -4.09
CA GLU A 39 8.79 12.64 -4.14
C GLU A 39 8.61 12.05 -2.75
N ILE A 40 8.06 10.84 -2.69
CA ILE A 40 7.75 10.15 -1.44
C ILE A 40 8.44 8.80 -1.42
N GLU A 41 9.00 8.46 -0.27
CA GLU A 41 9.53 7.15 0.04
C GLU A 41 8.59 6.46 1.02
N ILE A 42 8.11 5.27 0.65
CA ILE A 42 7.12 4.53 1.42
C ILE A 42 7.70 3.18 1.77
N HIS A 43 8.04 3.00 3.04
CA HIS A 43 8.38 1.69 3.60
C HIS A 43 7.11 0.94 3.93
N VAL A 44 6.94 -0.26 3.40
CA VAL A 44 5.83 -1.18 3.66
C VAL A 44 6.37 -2.40 4.36
N THR A 45 5.88 -2.71 5.56
CA THR A 45 6.18 -3.96 6.27
C THR A 45 4.95 -4.86 6.26
N ASP A 46 5.12 -6.12 5.87
CA ASP A 46 4.06 -7.12 5.86
C ASP A 46 3.99 -7.87 7.20
N GLU A 47 2.99 -7.60 8.05
CA GLU A 47 2.75 -8.40 9.26
C GLU A 47 1.64 -9.45 9.07
N LEU A 48 1.29 -9.77 7.82
CA LEU A 48 0.36 -10.85 7.51
C LEU A 48 1.05 -12.22 7.58
N SER A 49 0.24 -13.28 7.67
CA SER A 49 0.74 -14.66 7.60
C SER A 49 1.05 -15.12 6.17
N GLU A 50 0.51 -14.43 5.18
CA GLU A 50 0.65 -14.73 3.75
C GLU A 50 1.33 -13.57 3.04
N SER A 51 2.12 -13.85 2.00
CA SER A 51 2.80 -12.81 1.24
C SER A 51 1.83 -11.86 0.54
N THR A 52 2.20 -10.58 0.48
CA THR A 52 1.36 -9.52 -0.09
C THR A 52 2.13 -8.60 -1.05
N CYS A 53 1.42 -7.72 -1.75
CA CYS A 53 2.01 -6.63 -2.54
C CYS A 53 1.09 -5.40 -2.51
N LEU A 54 1.65 -4.20 -2.70
CA LEU A 54 0.89 -2.94 -2.75
C LEU A 54 1.00 -2.32 -4.14
N HIS A 55 -0.12 -2.16 -4.85
CA HIS A 55 -0.17 -1.48 -6.15
C HIS A 55 -0.60 -0.02 -6.01
N TRP A 56 -0.07 0.85 -6.87
CA TRP A 56 -0.34 2.29 -6.89
C TRP A 56 -1.29 2.64 -8.05
N HIS A 57 -2.58 2.36 -7.88
CA HIS A 57 -3.59 2.50 -8.92
C HIS A 57 -3.66 3.92 -9.49
N GLY A 58 -3.32 4.04 -10.77
CA GLY A 58 -3.36 5.29 -11.51
C GLY A 58 -2.05 6.07 -11.53
N MET A 59 -1.02 5.62 -10.81
CA MET A 59 0.36 6.09 -11.01
C MET A 59 0.95 5.45 -12.26
N LYS A 60 1.68 6.21 -13.08
CA LYS A 60 2.21 5.69 -14.36
C LYS A 60 3.49 4.86 -14.24
N GLN A 61 4.24 5.03 -13.15
CA GLN A 61 5.53 4.37 -12.92
C GLN A 61 6.52 4.45 -14.10
N LEU A 62 6.61 5.62 -14.74
CA LEU A 62 7.50 5.82 -15.89
C LEU A 62 8.96 5.84 -15.44
N GLY A 63 9.70 4.78 -15.78
CA GLY A 63 11.11 4.62 -15.38
C GLY A 63 11.29 4.04 -13.98
N THR A 64 10.21 3.64 -13.32
CA THR A 64 10.15 3.04 -11.99
C THR A 64 9.21 1.83 -11.98
N GLN A 65 9.18 1.05 -13.07
CA GLN A 65 8.21 -0.04 -13.24
C GLN A 65 8.33 -1.13 -12.17
N GLU A 66 9.53 -1.34 -11.61
CA GLU A 66 9.83 -2.32 -10.58
C GLU A 66 9.10 -2.07 -9.25
N ILE A 67 8.60 -0.85 -9.02
CA ILE A 67 7.82 -0.48 -7.83
C ILE A 67 6.31 -0.38 -8.11
N ASP A 68 5.83 -0.88 -9.25
CA ASP A 68 4.39 -0.86 -9.59
C ASP A 68 3.55 -1.71 -8.64
N GLY A 69 4.13 -2.70 -7.95
CA GLY A 69 3.40 -3.47 -6.95
C GLY A 69 2.64 -4.69 -7.45
N LEU A 70 2.86 -5.13 -8.69
CA LEU A 70 2.25 -6.34 -9.24
C LEU A 70 3.14 -7.57 -8.99
N SER A 71 2.75 -8.40 -8.03
CA SER A 71 3.46 -9.63 -7.68
C SER A 71 3.62 -10.58 -8.88
N GLY A 72 4.83 -11.08 -9.09
CA GLY A 72 5.18 -12.00 -10.18
C GLY A 72 5.37 -11.32 -11.54
N PHE A 73 5.23 -10.00 -11.61
CA PHE A 73 5.45 -9.22 -12.82
C PHE A 73 6.46 -8.10 -12.61
N SER A 74 6.12 -7.07 -11.82
CA SER A 74 7.03 -5.96 -11.52
C SER A 74 7.98 -6.26 -10.37
N GLN A 75 7.54 -7.09 -9.42
CA GLN A 75 8.31 -7.48 -8.23
C GLN A 75 7.89 -8.84 -7.68
N CYS A 76 8.71 -9.42 -6.80
CA CYS A 76 8.26 -10.52 -5.94
C CYS A 76 7.28 -10.00 -4.88
N ALA A 77 6.41 -10.87 -4.37
CA ALA A 77 5.59 -10.56 -3.20
C ALA A 77 6.48 -10.24 -1.99
N ILE A 78 6.02 -9.33 -1.15
CA ILE A 78 6.59 -9.07 0.18
C ILE A 78 6.22 -10.28 1.03
N GLY A 79 7.22 -10.97 1.58
CA GLY A 79 7.00 -12.10 2.47
C GLY A 79 6.57 -11.67 3.88
N PRO A 80 5.99 -12.58 4.68
CA PRO A 80 5.67 -12.32 6.08
C PRO A 80 6.87 -11.76 6.86
N ASN A 81 6.62 -10.71 7.64
CA ASN A 81 7.58 -9.93 8.43
C ASN A 81 8.72 -9.30 7.62
N SER A 82 8.58 -9.22 6.29
CA SER A 82 9.55 -8.56 5.42
C SER A 82 9.07 -7.17 5.04
N SER A 83 9.99 -6.33 4.59
CA SER A 83 9.69 -4.97 4.15
C SER A 83 10.09 -4.74 2.70
N ALA A 84 9.35 -3.86 2.02
CA ALA A 84 9.72 -3.27 0.74
C ALA A 84 9.66 -1.75 0.82
N THR A 85 10.49 -1.07 0.04
CA THR A 85 10.50 0.39 -0.06
C THR A 85 10.06 0.78 -1.48
N TYR A 86 9.12 1.70 -1.57
CA TYR A 86 8.59 2.25 -2.82
C TYR A 86 8.92 3.73 -2.93
N HIS A 87 9.43 4.17 -4.08
CA HIS A 87 9.77 5.56 -4.36
C HIS A 87 8.82 6.16 -5.40
N ASN A 88 7.84 6.93 -4.97
CA ASN A 88 6.83 7.46 -5.87
C ASN A 88 7.00 8.96 -6.10
N LYS A 89 6.80 9.39 -7.34
CA LYS A 89 6.67 10.81 -7.70
C LYS A 89 5.44 11.00 -8.58
N PRO A 90 4.29 11.35 -7.99
CA PRO A 90 3.05 11.57 -8.74
C PRO A 90 3.24 12.64 -9.84
N ASP A 91 2.79 12.33 -11.06
CA ASP A 91 2.92 13.20 -12.23
C ASP A 91 1.65 14.00 -12.55
N LYS A 92 0.61 13.88 -11.70
CA LYS A 92 -0.69 14.54 -11.82
C LYS A 92 -1.35 14.70 -10.46
N THR A 93 -2.27 15.65 -10.36
CA THR A 93 -3.14 15.84 -9.20
C THR A 93 -4.44 15.05 -9.36
N GLY A 94 -5.03 14.64 -8.24
CA GLY A 94 -6.30 13.90 -8.23
C GLY A 94 -6.42 12.94 -7.06
N THR A 95 -7.42 12.08 -7.13
CA THR A 95 -7.63 10.98 -6.17
C THR A 95 -7.30 9.67 -6.87
N PHE A 96 -6.44 8.88 -6.23
CA PHE A 96 -5.89 7.60 -6.68
C PHE A 96 -5.96 6.61 -5.51
N TRP A 97 -5.74 5.32 -5.75
CA TRP A 97 -5.87 4.27 -4.74
C TRP A 97 -4.94 3.09 -5.00
#